data_AF-A0A8X6MN71-F1
#
_entry.id   AF-A0A8X6MN71-F1
#
_cell.length_a   1.000
_cell.length_b   1.000
_cell.length_c   1.000
_cell.angle_alpha   90.00
_cell.angle_beta   90.00
_cell.angle_gamma   90.00
#
_symmetry.space_group_name_H-M   'P 1'
#
loop_
_entity.id
_entity.type
_entity.pdbx_description
1 polymer ?
#
loop_
_entity_poly.entity_id
_entity_poly.type
_entity_poly.pdbx_seq_one_letter_code
_entity_poly.pdbx_strand_id
1 'polypeptide(L)'
;MTSSSKTCTPSTSNTDIIIEHSLSGKSIVNTSHFVSCIQSLNNHGPFQCSFSNMKIISEVKKGLSSGLKMKFEMCHFRKTVWTEDPGCKKIPVNTAVVSGRMKIGGGLANLEEFLSTLDISPLSSNTYQKEHDNIATA
;
A
#
# COMPACT_ATOMS: atom_id res chain seq x y z
N MET A 1 27.12 -14.37 45.60
CA MET A 1 26.40 -13.15 46.02
C MET A 1 27.21 -11.94 45.58
N THR A 2 26.74 -11.21 44.59
CA THR A 2 26.98 -9.77 44.37
C THR A 2 26.08 -9.34 43.20
N SER A 3 25.02 -8.64 43.56
CA SER A 3 24.01 -8.07 42.66
C SER A 3 24.49 -6.71 42.14
N SER A 4 24.54 -6.54 40.83
CA SER A 4 24.59 -5.21 40.21
C SER A 4 23.25 -4.92 39.55
N SER A 5 22.39 -4.23 40.30
CA SER A 5 21.15 -3.65 39.83
C SER A 5 21.46 -2.54 38.82
N LYS A 6 21.25 -2.81 37.53
CA LYS A 6 21.15 -1.77 36.50
C LYS A 6 19.80 -1.08 36.65
N THR A 7 19.83 0.15 37.15
CA THR A 7 18.68 1.06 37.17
C THR A 7 18.36 1.45 35.72
N CYS A 8 17.25 0.95 35.19
CA CYS A 8 16.71 1.45 33.93
C CYS A 8 16.17 2.86 34.17
N THR A 9 16.86 3.86 33.62
CA THR A 9 16.29 5.19 33.43
C THR A 9 15.15 5.11 32.41
N PRO A 10 14.03 5.80 32.61
CA PRO A 10 12.97 5.88 31.60
C PRO A 10 13.53 6.67 30.42
N SER A 11 13.70 6.02 29.26
CA SER A 11 13.98 6.72 28.02
C SER A 11 12.76 7.56 27.66
N THR A 12 12.99 8.86 27.51
CA THR A 12 12.04 9.89 27.07
C THR A 12 11.12 9.37 25.96
N SER A 13 9.82 9.30 26.25
CA SER A 13 8.81 8.93 25.25
C SER A 13 8.66 10.07 24.25
N ASN A 14 9.35 9.95 23.11
CA ASN A 14 8.98 10.69 21.92
C ASN A 14 7.52 10.34 21.61
N THR A 15 6.62 11.29 21.87
CA THR A 15 5.21 11.14 21.57
C THR A 15 5.08 11.30 20.05
N ASP A 16 5.20 10.18 19.33
CA ASP A 16 4.83 10.10 17.91
C ASP A 16 3.37 10.52 17.80
N ILE A 17 3.10 11.78 17.43
CA ILE A 17 1.76 12.24 17.08
C ILE A 17 1.31 11.40 15.88
N ILE A 18 0.34 10.50 16.09
CA ILE A 18 -0.21 9.68 15.01
C ILE A 18 -1.20 10.56 14.25
N ILE A 19 -0.74 11.17 13.15
CA ILE A 19 -1.62 11.82 12.19
C ILE A 19 -2.28 10.72 11.37
N GLU A 20 -3.59 10.61 11.47
CA GLU A 20 -4.39 9.68 10.69
C GLU A 20 -4.49 10.19 9.25
N HIS A 21 -4.20 9.31 8.29
CA HIS A 21 -4.28 9.61 6.87
C HIS A 21 -5.65 9.22 6.33
N SER A 22 -6.45 10.21 5.91
CA SER A 22 -7.71 9.96 5.22
C SER A 22 -7.46 9.37 3.83
N LEU A 23 -8.03 8.20 3.56
CA LEU A 23 -8.07 7.67 2.19
C LEU A 23 -9.19 8.34 1.41
N SER A 24 -8.96 8.58 0.12
CA SER A 24 -9.93 9.18 -0.79
C SER A 24 -9.91 8.47 -2.14
N GLY A 25 -11.05 8.48 -2.82
CA GLY A 25 -11.19 7.89 -4.15
C GLY A 25 -11.35 6.37 -4.12
N LYS A 26 -11.24 5.77 -5.31
CA LYS A 26 -11.25 4.32 -5.54
C LYS A 26 -9.85 3.84 -5.92
N SER A 27 -9.57 2.58 -5.60
CA SER A 27 -8.32 1.90 -5.95
C SER A 27 -8.60 0.52 -6.54
N ILE A 28 -7.77 0.09 -7.47
CA ILE A 28 -7.78 -1.29 -7.97
C ILE A 28 -7.05 -2.18 -6.96
N VAL A 29 -7.69 -3.27 -6.55
CA VAL A 29 -7.18 -4.15 -5.49
C VAL A 29 -7.29 -5.61 -5.90
N ASN A 30 -6.20 -6.36 -5.72
CA ASN A 30 -6.25 -7.81 -5.64
C ASN A 30 -6.83 -8.21 -4.29
N THR A 31 -8.15 -8.39 -4.24
CA THR A 31 -8.90 -8.66 -2.99
C THR A 31 -8.34 -9.83 -2.20
N SER A 32 -7.94 -10.92 -2.86
CA SER A 32 -7.40 -12.11 -2.19
C SER A 32 -6.08 -11.81 -1.47
N HIS A 33 -5.15 -11.15 -2.16
CA HIS A 33 -3.89 -10.73 -1.55
C HIS A 33 -4.11 -9.71 -0.42
N PHE A 34 -4.93 -8.70 -0.67
CA PHE A 34 -5.12 -7.60 0.26
C PHE A 34 -5.79 -8.07 1.56
N VAL A 35 -6.87 -8.86 1.45
CA VAL A 35 -7.57 -9.41 2.62
C VAL A 35 -6.68 -10.37 3.40
N SER A 36 -5.94 -11.26 2.74
CA SER A 36 -5.01 -12.17 3.42
C SER A 36 -3.89 -11.42 4.14
N CYS A 37 -3.34 -10.35 3.55
CA CYS A 37 -2.38 -9.48 4.21
C CYS A 37 -2.96 -8.83 5.46
N ILE A 38 -4.19 -8.30 5.40
CA ILE A 38 -4.86 -7.71 6.56
C ILE A 38 -5.10 -8.75 7.65
N GLN A 39 -5.60 -9.94 7.30
CA GLN A 39 -5.85 -11.01 8.26
C GLN A 39 -4.56 -11.49 8.94
N SER A 40 -3.44 -11.55 8.20
CA SER A 40 -2.11 -11.89 8.75
C SER A 40 -1.59 -10.91 9.80
N LEU A 41 -2.20 -9.73 9.91
CA LEU A 41 -1.83 -8.71 10.89
C LEU A 41 -2.52 -8.90 12.24
N ASN A 42 -3.52 -9.77 12.34
CA ASN A 42 -4.16 -10.05 13.62
C ASN A 42 -3.25 -10.85 14.54
N ASN A 43 -3.37 -10.62 15.85
CA ASN A 43 -2.75 -11.44 16.91
C ASN A 43 -1.22 -11.50 16.82
N HIS A 44 -0.57 -10.37 16.57
CA HIS A 44 0.88 -10.28 16.65
C HIS A 44 1.35 -9.75 18.02
N GLY A 45 2.46 -10.31 18.50
CA GLY A 45 3.13 -9.88 19.73
C GLY A 45 2.35 -10.17 21.02
N PRO A 46 2.89 -9.75 22.18
CA PRO A 46 2.30 -10.04 23.49
C PRO A 46 1.01 -9.25 23.78
N PHE A 47 0.73 -8.21 22.97
CA PHE A 47 -0.36 -7.25 23.20
C PHE A 47 -1.67 -7.62 22.50
N GLN A 48 -1.79 -8.80 21.89
CA GLN A 48 -3.00 -9.26 21.18
C GLN A 48 -3.59 -8.19 20.26
N CYS A 49 -2.76 -7.58 19.42
CA CYS A 49 -3.18 -6.48 18.57
C CYS A 49 -4.25 -6.94 17.56
N SER A 50 -5.31 -6.14 17.44
CA SER A 50 -6.41 -6.35 16.49
C SER A 50 -6.47 -5.21 15.47
N PHE A 51 -7.11 -5.47 14.34
CA PHE A 51 -7.36 -4.46 13.30
C PHE A 51 -8.08 -3.21 13.82
N SER A 52 -8.89 -3.32 14.88
CA SER A 52 -9.59 -2.17 15.48
C SER A 52 -8.66 -1.12 16.08
N ASN A 53 -7.43 -1.51 16.46
CA ASN A 53 -6.42 -0.61 17.05
C ASN A 53 -5.36 -0.18 16.04
N MET A 54 -5.66 -0.29 14.74
CA MET A 54 -4.76 0.04 13.65
C MET A 54 -5.19 1.33 12.98
N LYS A 55 -4.20 2.20 12.74
CA LYS A 55 -4.36 3.48 12.05
C LYS A 55 -3.59 3.45 10.75
N ILE A 56 -4.20 3.98 9.69
CA ILE A 56 -3.49 4.25 8.43
C ILE A 56 -2.77 5.58 8.61
N ILE A 57 -1.45 5.56 8.46
CA ILE A 57 -0.59 6.74 8.70
C ILE A 57 -0.11 7.39 7.41
N SER A 58 -0.13 6.67 6.29
CA SER A 58 0.16 7.21 4.96
C SER A 58 -0.18 6.22 3.86
N GLU A 59 -0.43 6.73 2.65
CA GLU A 59 -0.47 5.94 1.42
C GLU A 59 0.78 6.20 0.55
N VAL A 60 1.28 5.16 -0.11
CA VAL A 60 2.30 5.27 -1.16
C VAL A 60 1.71 4.78 -2.47
N LYS A 61 1.60 5.65 -3.48
CA LYS A 61 1.08 5.28 -4.80
C LYS A 61 2.22 4.96 -5.77
N LYS A 62 2.06 3.88 -6.55
CA LYS A 62 2.94 3.45 -7.64
C LYS A 62 2.09 3.18 -8.89
N GLY A 63 1.60 4.25 -9.50
CA GLY A 63 0.56 4.15 -10.51
C GLY A 63 -0.76 3.69 -9.88
N LEU A 64 -1.34 2.62 -10.42
CA LEU A 64 -2.60 2.01 -9.97
C LEU A 64 -2.41 1.04 -8.79
N SER A 65 -1.17 0.73 -8.41
CA SER A 65 -0.85 -0.03 -7.20
C SER A 65 -0.56 0.93 -6.03
N SER A 66 -1.17 0.68 -4.88
CA SER A 66 -1.00 1.50 -3.66
C SER A 66 -0.50 0.65 -2.49
N GLY A 67 0.31 1.25 -1.63
CA GLY A 67 0.78 0.69 -0.37
C GLY A 67 0.24 1.49 0.80
N LEU A 68 -0.61 0.88 1.63
CA LEU A 68 -1.16 1.47 2.84
C LEU A 68 -0.21 1.20 4.01
N LYS A 69 0.40 2.26 4.54
CA LYS A 69 1.22 2.15 5.75
C LYS A 69 0.31 2.19 6.96
N MET A 70 0.34 1.11 7.71
CA MET A 70 -0.46 0.90 8.91
C MET A 70 0.43 0.94 10.14
N LYS A 71 -0.05 1.54 11.24
CA LYS A 71 0.57 1.53 12.57
C LYS A 71 -0.45 1.03 13.59
N PHE A 72 -0.06 0.05 14.40
CA PHE A 72 -0.86 -0.40 15.54
C PHE A 72 -0.56 0.46 16.76
N GLU A 73 -1.59 0.93 17.45
CA GLU A 73 -1.45 1.90 18.52
C GLU A 73 -0.72 1.31 19.75
N MET A 74 -1.07 0.07 20.14
CA MET A 74 -0.56 -0.54 21.38
C MET A 74 0.89 -1.04 21.28
N CYS A 75 1.23 -1.76 20.21
CA CYS A 75 2.56 -2.35 20.05
C CYS A 75 3.50 -1.50 19.17
N HIS A 76 2.99 -0.42 18.58
CA HIS A 76 3.69 0.43 17.62
C HIS A 76 4.23 -0.29 16.37
N PHE A 77 3.78 -1.53 16.11
CA PHE A 77 4.13 -2.28 14.91
C PHE A 77 3.66 -1.54 13.66
N ARG A 78 4.52 -1.51 12.63
CA ARG A 78 4.24 -0.84 11.36
C ARG A 78 4.34 -1.83 10.21
N LYS A 79 3.40 -1.80 9.26
CA LYS A 79 3.46 -2.62 8.05
C LYS A 79 3.00 -1.90 6.79
N THR A 80 3.69 -2.28 5.72
CA THR A 80 3.38 -2.21 4.29
C THR A 80 2.23 -3.11 3.79
N VAL A 81 0.97 -2.70 3.63
CA VAL A 81 -0.01 -3.55 2.92
C VAL A 81 -0.24 -3.00 1.51
N TRP A 82 0.15 -3.77 0.49
CA TRP A 82 -0.02 -3.39 -0.91
C TRP A 82 -1.35 -3.87 -1.48
N THR A 83 -1.97 -3.08 -2.37
CA THR A 83 -3.22 -3.46 -3.05
C THR A 83 -3.01 -4.58 -4.07
N GLU A 84 -1.78 -4.80 -4.49
CA GLU A 84 -1.35 -5.91 -5.34
C GLU A 84 -0.10 -6.54 -4.73
N ASP A 85 0.06 -7.85 -4.92
CA ASP A 85 1.24 -8.57 -4.47
C ASP A 85 2.47 -8.22 -5.33
N PRO A 86 3.48 -7.52 -4.78
CA PRO A 86 4.67 -7.13 -5.54
C PRO A 86 5.54 -8.33 -5.94
N GLY A 87 5.36 -9.50 -5.32
CA GLY A 87 6.09 -10.74 -5.64
C GLY A 87 5.31 -11.70 -6.56
N CYS A 88 4.10 -11.35 -6.97
CA CYS A 88 3.30 -12.23 -7.81
C CYS A 88 3.86 -12.31 -9.23
N LYS A 89 3.90 -13.52 -9.79
CA LYS A 89 4.31 -13.75 -11.19
C LYS A 89 3.26 -13.33 -12.22
N LYS A 90 2.10 -12.81 -11.77
CA LYS A 90 1.05 -12.30 -12.65
C LYS A 90 1.45 -10.93 -13.19
N ILE A 91 0.82 -10.54 -14.30
CA ILE A 91 1.03 -9.22 -14.90
C ILE A 91 0.63 -8.14 -13.88
N PRO A 92 1.53 -7.20 -13.53
CA PRO A 92 1.22 -6.12 -12.60
C PRO A 92 0.07 -5.25 -13.10
N VAL A 93 -0.69 -4.64 -12.18
CA VAL A 93 -1.88 -3.85 -12.50
C VAL A 93 -1.62 -2.74 -13.51
N ASN A 94 -0.49 -2.03 -13.39
CA ASN A 94 -0.11 -0.97 -14.32
C ASN A 94 0.04 -1.52 -15.75
N THR A 95 0.82 -2.59 -15.90
CA THR A 95 1.06 -3.26 -17.18
C THR A 95 -0.25 -3.84 -17.73
N ALA A 96 -1.08 -4.45 -16.89
CA ALA A 96 -2.35 -5.05 -17.30
C ALA A 96 -3.32 -4.00 -17.88
N VAL A 97 -3.44 -2.85 -17.20
CA VAL A 97 -4.33 -1.76 -17.64
C VAL A 97 -3.80 -1.09 -18.90
N VAL A 98 -2.50 -0.81 -19.00
CA VAL A 98 -1.89 -0.24 -20.22
C VAL A 98 -2.03 -1.21 -21.40
N SER A 99 -1.76 -2.51 -21.19
CA SER A 99 -1.92 -3.54 -22.22
C SER A 99 -3.36 -3.66 -22.70
N GLY A 100 -4.33 -3.69 -21.77
CA GLY A 100 -5.75 -3.70 -22.09
C GLY A 100 -6.16 -2.47 -22.89
N ARG A 101 -5.70 -1.28 -22.47
CA ARG A 101 -5.95 -0.03 -23.18
C ARG A 101 -5.41 -0.04 -24.61
N MET A 102 -4.16 -0.48 -24.80
CA MET A 102 -3.52 -0.55 -26.11
C MET A 102 -4.28 -1.49 -27.06
N LYS A 103 -4.74 -2.64 -26.56
CA LYS A 103 -5.52 -3.62 -27.36
C LYS A 103 -6.86 -3.07 -27.84
N ILE A 104 -7.44 -2.13 -27.10
CA ILE A 104 -8.69 -1.44 -27.48
C ILE A 104 -8.40 -0.24 -28.42
N GLY A 105 -7.14 -0.01 -28.80
CA GLY A 105 -6.78 0.93 -29.87
C GLY A 105 -6.73 2.40 -29.43
N GLY A 106 -6.11 2.71 -28.29
CA GLY A 106 -5.75 4.10 -28.04
C GLY A 106 -4.89 4.34 -26.81
N GLY A 107 -4.81 5.60 -26.39
CA GLY A 107 -3.68 6.09 -25.61
C GLY A 107 -3.98 6.56 -24.19
N LEU A 108 -2.98 7.24 -23.63
CA LEU A 108 -2.95 7.79 -22.26
C LEU A 108 -4.17 8.67 -21.97
N ALA A 109 -4.51 9.64 -22.83
CA ALA A 109 -5.59 10.59 -22.57
C ALA A 109 -6.94 9.90 -22.29
N ASN A 110 -7.32 8.90 -23.10
CA ASN A 110 -8.58 8.18 -22.84
C ASN A 110 -8.50 7.29 -21.60
N LEU A 111 -7.31 6.78 -21.27
CA LEU A 111 -7.12 6.00 -20.05
C LEU A 111 -7.24 6.90 -18.81
N GLU A 112 -6.66 8.10 -18.85
CA GLU A 112 -6.79 9.11 -17.79
C GLU A 112 -8.25 9.52 -17.59
N GLU A 113 -8.98 9.79 -18.67
CA GLU A 113 -10.41 10.10 -18.64
C GLU A 113 -11.23 8.95 -18.03
N PHE A 114 -10.98 7.73 -18.47
CA PHE A 114 -11.67 6.53 -17.97
C PHE A 114 -11.43 6.32 -16.46
N LEU A 115 -10.17 6.40 -16.02
CA LEU A 115 -9.82 6.23 -14.60
C LEU A 115 -10.37 7.36 -13.74
N SER A 116 -10.28 8.61 -14.21
CA SER A 116 -10.83 9.79 -13.50
C SER A 116 -12.35 9.70 -13.35
N THR A 117 -13.06 9.20 -14.37
CA THR A 117 -14.50 8.94 -14.30
C THR A 117 -14.87 7.93 -13.22
N LEU A 118 -13.99 6.95 -12.98
CA LEU A 118 -14.14 5.97 -11.91
C LEU A 118 -13.67 6.48 -10.55
N ASP A 119 -13.21 7.73 -10.45
CA ASP A 119 -12.60 8.29 -9.24
C ASP A 119 -11.34 7.50 -8.80
N ILE A 120 -10.62 6.95 -9.78
CA ILE A 120 -9.33 6.26 -9.60
C ILE A 120 -8.21 7.20 -10.03
N SER A 121 -7.17 7.36 -9.20
CA SER A 121 -6.02 8.19 -9.56
C SER A 121 -5.34 7.64 -10.83
N PRO A 122 -5.18 8.47 -11.88
CA PRO A 122 -4.59 8.02 -13.14
C PRO A 122 -3.09 7.72 -13.03
N LEU A 123 -2.56 7.00 -14.03
CA LEU A 123 -1.13 6.80 -14.19
C LEU A 123 -0.46 8.13 -14.56
N SER A 124 0.76 8.35 -14.04
CA SER A 124 1.59 9.44 -14.58
C SER A 124 2.00 9.12 -16.02
N SER A 125 2.20 10.16 -16.84
CA SER A 125 2.71 10.00 -18.21
C SER A 125 3.99 9.15 -18.27
N ASN A 126 4.92 9.39 -17.35
CA ASN A 126 6.16 8.61 -17.24
C ASN A 126 5.90 7.12 -16.95
N THR A 127 4.97 6.82 -16.03
CA THR A 127 4.60 5.43 -15.71
C THR A 127 3.92 4.77 -16.91
N TYR A 128 2.99 5.46 -17.56
CA TYR A 128 2.32 4.95 -18.76
C TYR A 128 3.32 4.64 -19.86
N GLN A 129 4.22 5.57 -20.20
CA GLN A 129 5.19 5.40 -21.27
C GLN A 129 6.11 4.22 -20.99
N LYS A 130 6.59 4.10 -19.75
CA LYS A 130 7.42 2.97 -19.33
C LYS A 130 6.70 1.63 -19.55
N GLU A 131 5.46 1.51 -19.10
CA GLU A 131 4.69 0.26 -19.29
C GLU A 131 4.38 0.00 -20.77
N HIS A 132 4.03 1.04 -21.52
CA HIS A 132 3.80 0.96 -22.96
C HIS A 132 5.04 0.43 -23.69
N ASP A 133 6.22 0.98 -23.41
CA ASP A 133 7.47 0.57 -24.04
C ASP A 133 7.86 -0.86 -23.65
N ASN A 134 7.66 -1.23 -22.38
CA ASN A 134 7.86 -2.61 -21.93
C ASN A 134 6.96 -3.59 -22.70
N ILE A 135 5.72 -3.22 -22.99
CA ILE A 135 4.77 -4.06 -23.73
C ILE A 135 5.10 -4.09 -25.23
N ALA A 136 5.49 -2.95 -25.81
CA ALA A 136 5.81 -2.83 -27.23
C ALA A 136 7.13 -3.53 -27.61
N THR A 137 8.02 -3.75 -26.62
CA THR A 137 9.32 -4.41 -26.81
C THR A 137 9.36 -5.86 -26.33
N ALA A 138 8.28 -6.35 -25.70
CA ALA A 138 8.12 -7.73 -25.24
C ALA A 138 7.63 -8.68 -26.35
#